data_AF-A0A537EAH6-F1
#
_entry.id   AF-A0A537EAH6-F1
#
_cell.length_a   1.000
_cell.length_b   1.000
_cell.length_c   1.000
_cell.angle_alpha   90.00
_cell.angle_beta   90.00
_cell.angle_gamma   90.00
#
_symmetry.space_group_name_H-M   'P 1'
#
loop_
_entity.id
_entity.type
_entity.pdbx_description
1 polymer ?
#
loop_
_entity_poly.entity_id
_entity_poly.type
_entity_poly.pdbx_seq_one_letter_code
_entity_poly.pdbx_strand_id
1 'polypeptide(L)'
;MIVRPIMENLTTVRRLGSIEYRVFEDSDDIHDLINTEVRRELEADLESMGWDLRDDALLNSLPKRKWRLEVVNINDVRLNPLILNSSDVKTGRKFAERLEERRSELRRALEARRAVIWPIVLLREENLLVDGYCRHSTLQEMGLPETYAYIGTSIMR
;
A
#
# COMPACT_ATOMS: atom_id res chain seq x y z
N MET A 1 8.84 18.18 -13.52
CA MET A 1 9.18 17.15 -12.53
C MET A 1 9.66 15.93 -13.31
N ILE A 2 10.97 15.67 -13.30
CA ILE A 2 11.58 14.64 -14.14
C ILE A 2 11.43 13.32 -13.39
N VAL A 3 10.52 12.46 -13.85
CA VAL A 3 10.45 11.06 -13.43
C VAL A 3 11.71 10.39 -13.96
N ARG A 4 12.52 9.79 -13.06
CA ARG A 4 13.78 9.14 -13.48
C ARG A 4 13.44 7.93 -14.38
N PRO A 5 14.09 7.76 -15.55
CA PRO A 5 13.71 6.76 -16.57
C PRO A 5 14.01 5.29 -16.22
N ILE A 6 14.50 4.98 -15.02
CA ILE A 6 15.10 3.67 -14.72
C ILE A 6 14.05 2.67 -14.21
N MET A 7 12.96 3.12 -13.58
CA MET A 7 11.96 2.21 -12.99
C MET A 7 10.97 1.61 -14.01
N GLU A 8 10.76 2.22 -15.17
CA GLU A 8 9.75 1.73 -16.13
C GLU A 8 10.12 0.36 -16.75
N ASN A 9 11.42 0.02 -16.80
CA ASN A 9 11.90 -1.23 -17.40
C ASN A 9 11.92 -2.44 -16.43
N LEU A 10 11.68 -2.23 -15.14
CA LEU A 10 11.72 -3.29 -14.11
C LEU A 10 10.31 -3.76 -13.70
N THR A 11 9.27 -3.05 -14.12
CA THR A 11 7.88 -3.38 -13.76
C THR A 11 7.21 -4.20 -14.84
N THR A 12 6.44 -5.20 -14.44
CA THR A 12 5.58 -5.99 -15.32
C THR A 12 4.11 -5.69 -15.06
N VAL A 13 3.25 -5.81 -16.08
CA VAL A 13 1.80 -5.77 -15.89
C VAL A 13 1.28 -7.19 -15.71
N ARG A 14 0.68 -7.48 -14.56
CA ARG A 14 -0.02 -8.73 -14.25
C ARG A 14 -1.51 -8.50 -14.17
N ARG A 15 -2.30 -9.56 -14.39
CA ARG A 15 -3.74 -9.54 -14.20
C ARG A 15 -4.14 -10.57 -13.15
N LEU A 16 -5.04 -10.19 -12.24
CA LEU A 16 -5.69 -11.08 -11.30
C LEU A 16 -7.20 -10.82 -11.37
N GLY A 17 -7.94 -11.83 -11.83
CA GLY A 17 -9.36 -11.65 -12.17
C GLY A 17 -9.55 -10.54 -13.22
N SER A 18 -10.36 -9.53 -12.88
CA SER A 18 -10.65 -8.38 -13.73
C SER A 18 -9.69 -7.20 -13.55
N ILE A 19 -8.70 -7.29 -12.65
CA ILE A 19 -7.86 -6.17 -12.23
C ILE A 19 -6.44 -6.31 -12.79
N GLU A 20 -5.92 -5.21 -13.33
CA GLU A 20 -4.55 -5.10 -13.81
C GLU A 20 -3.66 -4.44 -12.76
N TYR A 21 -2.48 -5.01 -12.58
CA TYR A 21 -1.50 -4.59 -11.61
C TYR A 21 -0.17 -4.29 -12.29
N ARG A 22 0.45 -3.17 -11.94
CA ARG A 22 1.86 -2.91 -12.24
C ARG A 22 2.66 -3.40 -11.03
N VAL A 23 3.58 -4.33 -11.26
CA VAL A 23 4.30 -5.02 -10.19
C VAL A 23 5.80 -5.06 -10.44
N PHE A 24 6.57 -5.06 -9.36
CA PHE A 24 7.93 -5.60 -9.32
C PHE A 24 7.85 -7.08 -8.94
N GLU A 25 8.71 -7.89 -9.54
CA GLU A 25 8.80 -9.33 -9.24
C GLU A 25 10.00 -9.67 -8.38
N ASP A 26 11.09 -8.91 -8.53
CA ASP A 26 12.32 -9.12 -7.78
C ASP A 26 12.23 -8.59 -6.34
N SER A 27 12.82 -9.33 -5.40
CA SER A 27 12.77 -9.01 -3.97
C SER A 27 13.50 -7.70 -3.65
N ASP A 28 14.61 -7.41 -4.33
CA ASP A 28 15.43 -6.23 -4.06
C ASP A 28 14.77 -4.99 -4.65
N ASP A 29 14.19 -5.09 -5.84
CA ASP A 29 13.38 -4.00 -6.43
C ASP A 29 12.16 -3.65 -5.56
N ILE A 30 11.47 -4.66 -5.02
CA ILE A 30 10.37 -4.43 -4.09
C ILE A 30 10.91 -3.78 -2.81
N HIS A 31 12.03 -4.26 -2.26
CA HIS A 31 12.64 -3.68 -1.06
C HIS A 31 12.98 -2.21 -1.26
N ASP A 32 13.59 -1.86 -2.39
CA ASP A 32 13.92 -0.48 -2.75
C ASP A 32 12.66 0.38 -2.87
N LEU A 33 11.63 -0.09 -3.59
CA LEU A 33 10.35 0.61 -3.69
C LEU A 33 9.75 0.90 -2.31
N ILE A 34 9.71 -0.09 -1.43
CA ILE A 34 9.12 0.06 -0.11
C ILE A 34 9.90 1.08 0.71
N ASN A 35 11.24 1.01 0.69
CA ASN A 35 12.08 1.85 1.54
C ASN A 35 12.34 3.25 1.00
N THR A 36 11.97 3.53 -0.26
CA THR A 36 12.13 4.85 -0.87
C THR A 36 10.80 5.59 -1.03
N GLU A 37 9.80 4.95 -1.65
CA GLU A 37 8.54 5.61 -2.00
C GLU A 37 7.50 5.40 -0.91
N VAL A 38 7.21 4.14 -0.55
CA VAL A 38 6.15 3.81 0.43
C VAL A 38 6.49 4.36 1.81
N ARG A 39 7.75 4.17 2.24
CA ARG A 39 8.22 4.69 3.52
C ARG A 39 8.14 6.21 3.57
N ARG A 40 8.54 6.92 2.52
CA ARG A 40 8.47 8.39 2.45
C ARG A 40 7.04 8.90 2.52
N GLU A 41 6.11 8.26 1.82
CA GLU A 41 4.69 8.62 1.88
C GLU A 41 4.12 8.37 3.29
N LEU A 42 4.44 7.23 3.90
CA LEU A 42 4.01 6.90 5.25
C LEU A 42 4.59 7.89 6.29
N GLU A 43 5.87 8.25 6.18
CA GLU A 43 6.49 9.29 7.03
C GLU A 43 5.76 10.62 6.91
N ALA A 44 5.47 11.08 5.68
CA ALA A 44 4.76 12.34 5.46
C ALA A 44 3.33 12.31 6.02
N ASP A 45 2.62 11.19 5.88
CA ASP A 45 1.29 11.01 6.47
C ASP A 45 1.35 11.03 8.00
N LEU A 46 2.31 10.33 8.60
CA LEU A 46 2.49 10.28 10.05
C LEU A 46 2.87 11.65 10.63
N GLU A 47 3.75 12.41 9.97
CA GLU A 47 4.06 13.80 10.33
C GLU A 47 2.83 14.71 10.23
N SER A 48 2.04 14.57 9.16
CA SER A 48 0.76 15.26 8.96
C SER A 48 -0.22 15.00 10.11
N MET A 49 -0.16 13.81 10.71
CA MET A 49 -0.95 13.40 11.86
C MET A 49 -0.33 13.80 13.21
N GLY A 50 0.85 14.43 13.22
CA GLY A 50 1.54 14.88 14.42
C GLY A 50 2.24 13.76 15.21
N TRP A 51 2.58 12.65 14.56
CA TRP A 51 3.28 11.52 15.20
C TRP A 51 4.78 11.79 15.30
N ASP A 52 5.42 11.32 16.38
CA ASP A 52 6.89 11.32 16.49
C ASP A 52 7.46 10.11 15.75
N LEU A 53 8.16 10.37 14.64
CA LEU A 53 8.71 9.33 13.77
C LEU A 53 9.97 8.66 14.33
N ARG A 54 10.67 9.29 15.28
CA ARG A 54 12.04 8.87 15.66
C ARG A 54 12.11 7.46 16.22
N ASP A 55 11.04 7.01 16.87
CA ASP A 55 10.92 5.69 17.48
C ASP A 55 9.76 4.87 16.89
N ASP A 56 9.24 5.23 15.72
CA ASP A 56 8.12 4.50 15.12
C ASP A 56 8.56 3.08 14.73
N ALA A 57 8.02 2.09 15.45
CA ALA A 57 8.37 0.68 15.28
C ALA A 57 8.00 0.13 13.89
N LEU A 58 6.94 0.65 13.26
CA LEU A 58 6.52 0.22 11.94
C LEU A 58 7.55 0.66 10.89
N LEU A 59 7.84 1.97 10.83
CA LEU A 59 8.81 2.56 9.92
C LEU A 59 10.20 1.92 10.07
N ASN A 60 10.65 1.76 11.32
CA ASN A 60 11.95 1.18 11.62
C ASN A 60 12.03 -0.33 11.34
N SER A 61 10.89 -1.01 11.14
CA SER A 61 10.86 -2.42 10.74
C SER A 61 10.96 -2.64 9.23
N LEU A 62 10.49 -1.69 8.39
CA LEU A 62 10.39 -1.89 6.94
C LEU A 62 11.73 -2.27 6.26
N PRO A 63 12.88 -1.63 6.59
CA PRO A 63 14.16 -1.97 5.97
C PRO A 63 14.68 -3.37 6.35
N LYS A 64 14.22 -3.93 7.46
CA LYS A 64 14.69 -5.20 8.03
C LYS A 64 13.91 -6.41 7.54
N ARG A 65 13.06 -6.22 6.54
CA ARG A 65 12.13 -7.23 6.03
C ARG A 65 12.56 -7.75 4.69
N LYS A 66 12.32 -9.04 4.46
CA LYS A 66 12.36 -9.63 3.12
C LYS A 66 11.01 -9.47 2.47
N TRP A 67 11.00 -8.88 1.29
CA TRP A 67 9.79 -8.57 0.53
C TRP A 67 9.58 -9.55 -0.62
N ARG A 68 8.32 -9.83 -0.93
CA ARG A 68 7.94 -10.68 -2.07
C ARG A 68 6.54 -10.35 -2.55
N LEU A 69 6.31 -10.52 -3.85
CA LEU A 69 4.98 -10.42 -4.43
C LEU A 69 4.20 -11.72 -4.18
N GLU A 70 3.01 -11.61 -3.62
CA GLU A 70 2.10 -12.75 -3.39
C GLU A 70 0.65 -12.37 -3.73
N VAL A 71 -0.17 -13.38 -3.99
CA VAL A 71 -1.63 -13.25 -3.98
C VAL A 71 -2.12 -13.52 -2.56
N VAL A 72 -2.99 -12.66 -2.04
CA VAL A 72 -3.57 -12.80 -0.70
C VAL A 72 -5.08 -12.67 -0.75
N ASN A 73 -5.76 -13.31 0.20
CA ASN A 73 -7.18 -13.09 0.44
C ASN A 73 -7.40 -11.70 1.05
N ILE A 74 -8.27 -10.90 0.43
CA ILE A 74 -8.47 -9.51 0.83
C ILE A 74 -9.11 -9.39 2.22
N ASN A 75 -9.87 -10.40 2.64
CA ASN A 75 -10.60 -10.40 3.90
C ASN A 75 -9.71 -10.75 5.09
N ASP A 76 -8.53 -11.31 4.85
CA ASP A 76 -7.54 -11.63 5.90
C ASP A 76 -6.65 -10.42 6.24
N VAL A 77 -6.76 -9.34 5.46
CA VAL A 77 -5.96 -8.12 5.63
C VAL A 77 -6.49 -7.30 6.79
N ARG A 78 -5.62 -7.00 7.76
CA ARG A 78 -5.93 -6.17 8.92
C ARG A 78 -5.57 -4.72 8.66
N LEU A 79 -6.56 -3.84 8.74
CA LEU A 79 -6.34 -2.39 8.68
C LEU A 79 -5.83 -1.88 10.03
N ASN A 80 -4.89 -0.91 10.02
CA ASN A 80 -4.48 -0.23 11.24
C ASN A 80 -5.58 0.77 11.70
N PRO A 81 -6.25 0.54 12.83
CA PRO A 81 -7.30 1.44 13.31
C PRO A 81 -6.77 2.82 13.72
N LEU A 82 -5.48 2.94 14.07
CA LEU A 82 -4.87 4.24 14.39
C LEU A 82 -4.83 5.15 13.16
N ILE A 83 -4.53 4.59 11.99
CA ILE A 83 -4.54 5.32 10.73
C ILE A 83 -5.99 5.62 10.29
N LEU A 84 -6.91 4.66 10.41
CA LEU A 84 -8.30 4.88 10.01
C LEU A 84 -8.99 6.01 10.80
N ASN A 85 -8.67 6.13 12.08
CA ASN A 85 -9.26 7.12 12.98
C ASN A 85 -8.46 8.42 13.06
N SER A 86 -7.39 8.57 12.27
CA SER A 86 -6.57 9.76 12.31
C SER A 86 -7.22 10.95 11.59
N SER A 87 -6.74 12.13 11.95
CA SER A 87 -7.06 13.37 11.26
C SER A 87 -5.77 14.10 10.93
N ASP A 88 -5.77 14.78 9.78
CA ASP A 88 -4.68 15.69 9.44
C ASP A 88 -4.71 16.89 10.40
N VAL A 89 -3.57 17.18 11.05
CA VAL A 89 -3.49 18.21 12.10
C VAL A 89 -3.73 19.62 11.55
N LYS A 90 -3.40 19.87 10.28
CA LYS A 90 -3.51 21.19 9.65
C LYS A 90 -4.93 21.52 9.20
N THR A 91 -5.62 20.53 8.62
CA THR A 91 -6.92 20.70 7.98
C THR A 91 -8.07 20.18 8.85
N GLY A 92 -7.78 19.36 9.86
CA GLY A 92 -8.76 18.68 10.70
C GLY A 92 -9.51 17.55 9.99
N ARG A 93 -9.21 17.30 8.71
CA ARG A 93 -9.93 16.35 7.88
C ARG A 93 -9.58 14.91 8.26
N LYS A 94 -10.60 14.06 8.44
CA LYS A 94 -10.41 12.67 8.84
C LYS A 94 -9.85 11.84 7.69
N PHE A 95 -8.97 10.89 8.00
CA PHE A 95 -8.43 9.95 7.01
C PHE A 95 -9.56 9.16 6.32
N ALA A 96 -10.53 8.66 7.08
CA ALA A 96 -11.68 7.93 6.53
C ALA A 96 -12.47 8.72 5.48
N GLU A 97 -12.65 10.03 5.67
CA GLU A 97 -13.36 10.89 4.71
C GLU A 97 -12.57 11.06 3.40
N ARG A 98 -11.24 11.27 3.51
CA ARG A 98 -10.35 11.32 2.34
C ARG A 98 -10.33 9.99 1.60
N LEU A 99 -10.34 8.89 2.35
CA LEU A 99 -10.32 7.54 1.81
C LEU A 99 -11.59 7.27 0.99
N GLU A 100 -12.76 7.66 1.49
CA GLU A 100 -14.04 7.41 0.82
C GLU A 100 -14.14 8.08 -0.56
N GLU A 101 -13.69 9.34 -0.67
CA GLU A 101 -13.64 10.04 -1.96
C GLU A 101 -12.72 9.34 -2.95
N ARG A 102 -11.49 9.00 -2.52
CA ARG A 102 -10.50 8.32 -3.36
C ARG A 102 -10.98 6.94 -3.80
N ARG A 103 -11.71 6.22 -2.93
CA ARG A 103 -12.27 4.90 -3.25
C ARG A 103 -13.28 4.96 -4.37
N SER A 104 -14.16 5.97 -4.35
CA SER A 104 -15.17 6.18 -5.40
C SER A 104 -14.54 6.45 -6.75
N GLU A 105 -13.48 7.27 -6.79
CA GLU A 105 -12.74 7.56 -8.02
C GLU A 105 -12.02 6.32 -8.55
N LEU A 106 -11.31 5.60 -7.66
CA LEU A 106 -10.60 4.38 -8.01
C LEU A 106 -11.55 3.31 -8.55
N ARG A 107 -12.69 3.11 -7.88
CA ARG A 107 -13.72 2.14 -8.30
C ARG A 107 -14.18 2.41 -9.73
N ARG A 108 -14.55 3.66 -10.04
CA ARG A 108 -14.98 4.05 -11.40
C ARG A 108 -13.89 3.79 -12.44
N ALA A 109 -12.63 4.09 -12.11
CA ALA A 109 -11.50 3.88 -13.01
C ALA A 109 -11.25 2.38 -13.27
N LEU A 110 -11.36 1.54 -12.24
CA LEU A 110 -11.23 0.08 -12.35
C LEU A 110 -12.39 -0.54 -13.14
N GLU A 111 -13.64 -0.17 -12.85
CA GLU A 111 -14.83 -0.65 -13.58
C GLU A 111 -14.78 -0.27 -15.07
N ALA A 112 -14.28 0.94 -15.37
CA ALA A 112 -14.06 1.39 -16.74
C ALA A 112 -12.83 0.77 -17.43
N ARG A 113 -12.05 -0.08 -16.73
CA ARG A 113 -10.78 -0.66 -17.19
C ARG A 113 -9.75 0.40 -17.64
N ARG A 114 -9.70 1.52 -16.92
CA ARG A 114 -8.81 2.67 -17.20
C ARG A 114 -7.69 2.81 -16.17
N ALA A 115 -7.59 1.90 -15.21
CA ALA A 115 -6.60 1.94 -14.15
C ALA A 115 -5.82 0.63 -14.09
N VAL A 116 -4.49 0.78 -14.01
CA VAL A 116 -3.55 -0.25 -13.59
C VAL A 116 -3.07 0.16 -12.21
N ILE A 117 -3.26 -0.69 -11.21
CA ILE A 117 -2.96 -0.36 -9.81
C ILE A 117 -1.67 -1.03 -9.33
N TRP A 118 -1.09 -0.53 -8.24
CA TRP A 118 0.02 -1.20 -7.57
C TRP A 118 -0.50 -2.20 -6.52
N PRO A 119 0.25 -3.29 -6.22
CA PRO A 119 -0.06 -4.20 -5.11
C PRO A 119 -0.20 -3.47 -3.77
N ILE A 120 -1.04 -4.00 -2.87
CA ILE A 120 -1.08 -3.51 -1.48
C ILE A 120 0.19 -3.92 -0.73
N VAL A 121 0.54 -3.23 0.36
CA VAL A 121 1.76 -3.54 1.14
C VAL A 121 1.37 -4.08 2.50
N LEU A 122 1.80 -5.31 2.82
CA LEU A 122 1.45 -5.99 4.06
C LEU A 122 2.67 -6.41 4.86
N LEU A 123 2.53 -6.39 6.18
CA LEU A 123 3.39 -7.15 7.08
C LEU A 123 2.78 -8.51 7.35
N ARG A 124 3.55 -9.58 7.13
CA ARG A 124 3.02 -10.95 7.20
C ARG A 124 2.59 -11.34 8.61
N GLU A 125 3.35 -10.95 9.63
CA GLU A 125 3.20 -11.46 10.99
C GLU A 125 1.81 -11.15 11.56
N GLU A 126 1.28 -9.95 11.27
CA GLU A 126 -0.04 -9.53 11.72
C GLU A 126 -1.05 -9.34 10.58
N ASN A 127 -0.70 -9.72 9.34
CA ASN A 127 -1.42 -9.37 8.12
C ASN A 127 -1.78 -7.87 8.06
N LEU A 128 -0.90 -7.01 8.60
CA LEU A 128 -1.17 -5.58 8.79
C LEU A 128 -0.95 -4.83 7.48
N LEU A 129 -1.94 -4.06 7.06
CA LEU A 129 -1.82 -3.14 5.94
C LEU A 129 -0.93 -1.95 6.30
N VAL A 130 0.14 -1.77 5.52
CA VAL A 130 1.08 -0.64 5.63
C VAL A 130 0.68 0.45 4.65
N ASP A 131 0.43 0.06 3.40
CA ASP A 131 0.02 0.96 2.32
C ASP A 131 -0.99 0.27 1.40
N GLY A 132 -1.83 1.09 0.76
CA GLY A 132 -2.84 0.64 -0.17
C GLY A 132 -4.24 0.60 0.42
N TYR A 133 -4.54 1.39 1.45
CA TYR A 133 -5.88 1.50 2.06
C TYR A 133 -6.99 1.70 1.03
N CYS A 134 -6.82 2.65 0.10
CA CYS A 134 -7.79 2.90 -0.96
C CYS A 134 -7.98 1.67 -1.85
N ARG A 135 -6.88 1.04 -2.28
CA ARG A 135 -6.90 -0.16 -3.12
C ARG A 135 -7.57 -1.33 -2.41
N HIS A 136 -7.15 -1.63 -1.18
CA HIS A 136 -7.75 -2.68 -0.36
C HIS A 136 -9.26 -2.47 -0.20
N SER A 137 -9.68 -1.33 0.31
CA SER A 137 -11.11 -1.10 0.61
C SER A 137 -11.96 -1.04 -0.66
N THR A 138 -11.46 -0.49 -1.77
CA THR A 138 -12.16 -0.52 -3.06
C THR A 138 -12.30 -1.94 -3.59
N LEU A 139 -11.23 -2.73 -3.63
CA LEU A 139 -11.28 -4.10 -4.13
C LEU A 139 -12.18 -4.99 -3.26
N GLN A 140 -12.16 -4.78 -1.94
CA GLN A 140 -13.02 -5.49 -0.99
C GLN A 140 -14.50 -5.16 -1.23
N GLU A 141 -14.83 -3.89 -1.39
CA GLU A 141 -16.20 -3.43 -1.68
C GLU A 141 -16.70 -3.92 -3.04
N MET A 142 -15.80 -4.06 -4.02
CA MET A 142 -16.09 -4.67 -5.32
C MET A 142 -16.30 -6.20 -5.23
N GLY A 143 -16.15 -6.80 -4.04
CA GLY A 143 -16.35 -8.24 -3.83
C GLY A 143 -15.24 -9.11 -4.41
N LEU A 144 -14.04 -8.56 -4.64
CA LEU A 144 -12.92 -9.34 -5.15
C LEU A 144 -12.27 -10.12 -4.00
N PRO A 145 -12.15 -11.46 -4.10
CA PRO A 145 -11.70 -12.28 -2.98
C PRO A 145 -10.19 -12.17 -2.76
N GLU A 146 -9.42 -11.83 -3.80
CA GLU A 146 -7.96 -11.88 -3.81
C GLU A 146 -7.37 -10.63 -4.44
N THR A 147 -6.17 -10.27 -3.99
CA THR A 147 -5.38 -9.17 -4.57
C THR A 147 -3.89 -9.52 -4.54
N TYR A 148 -3.11 -8.91 -5.45
CA TYR A 148 -1.66 -8.89 -5.30
C TYR A 148 -1.25 -8.00 -4.12
N ALA A 149 -0.24 -8.45 -3.39
CA ALA A 149 0.38 -7.74 -2.29
C ALA A 149 1.90 -7.92 -2.28
N TYR A 150 2.62 -6.88 -1.88
CA TYR A 150 4.01 -6.98 -1.43
C TYR A 150 4.02 -7.33 0.05
N ILE A 151 4.55 -8.51 0.37
CA ILE A 151 4.55 -9.08 1.71
C ILE A 151 5.93 -8.94 2.32
N GLY A 152 6.01 -8.18 3.40
CA GLY A 152 7.19 -8.03 4.22
C GLY A 152 7.21 -9.06 5.34
N THR A 153 8.26 -9.89 5.36
CA THR A 153 8.51 -10.89 6.41
C THR A 153 9.73 -10.49 7.22
N SER A 154 9.66 -10.61 8.55
CA SER A 154 10.78 -10.40 9.45
C SER A 154 11.90 -11.39 9.14
N ILE A 155 13.13 -10.89 9.06
CA ILE A 155 14.33 -11.70 8.88
C ILE A 155 14.80 -12.27 10.23
N MET A 156 14.31 -11.74 11.37
CA MET A 156 14.61 -12.27 12.70
C MET A 156 13.69 -13.43 13.04
N ARG A 157 14.29 -14.62 13.14
CA ARG A 157 13.78 -15.79 13.88
C ARG A 157 14.42 -15.84 15.25
#